data_AF-A0A4R4TCU2-F1
#
_entry.id   AF-A0A4R4TCU2-F1
#
_cell.length_a   1.000
_cell.length_b   1.000
_cell.length_c   1.000
_cell.angle_alpha   90.00
_cell.angle_beta   90.00
_cell.angle_gamma   90.00
#
_symmetry.space_group_name_H-M   'P 1'
#
loop_
_entity.id
_entity.type
_entity.pdbx_description
1 polymer ?
#
loop_
_entity_poly.entity_id
_entity_poly.type
_entity_poly.pdbx_seq_one_letter_code
_entity_poly.pdbx_strand_id
1 'polypeptide(L)'
;LLIAPPQHNHAAGVFGAWAPVDRSNAAREEVEDNLDLMHRYYVDSVDQRHWYGFWDYGDVMHDYDRDRHAWRYDIGGYAWDNSELSTDLWLWYHYLRTGDAQAFRLAEAMTRHTGEVDMYHLGEWKGLGTRHGVQHWGDSAKQVRISNAGYKRFLYFLTADERVGDVLHELVDADRTFLVLNPGRKLTDEPFDPDPAALGVGKSTDWGALALAWLTEWERNGDEIARTKLINGATTIAALPNGWAQGGDVTYDLATGRFTGPSEPSISIGSLSSVFGLIELMTELLQLVDDEQVSAKWVQFCRLYNSSAAQQREETGASWGSLNLRQAYSRATAYAAIRLDDDTLAQRAWQELRTGHAGYPENHDFTSQRVEGPAVLNPVDEARLGTNASAQYGLAVIQCLALVGDHI
;
A
#
# COMPACT_ATOMS: atom_id res chain seq x y z
N LEU A 1 1.98 -26.41 8.11
CA LEU A 1 1.62 -25.10 8.68
C LEU A 1 0.29 -25.28 9.40
N LEU A 2 0.20 -24.91 10.68
CA LEU A 2 -1.07 -24.87 11.42
C LEU A 2 -1.44 -23.40 11.53
N ILE A 3 -2.65 -23.03 11.11
CA ILE A 3 -3.08 -21.64 11.07
C ILE A 3 -4.51 -21.55 11.57
N ALA A 4 -4.82 -20.46 12.25
CA ALA A 4 -6.18 -20.17 12.67
C ALA A 4 -7.08 -19.86 11.46
N PRO A 5 -8.38 -20.23 11.51
CA PRO A 5 -9.31 -19.97 10.41
C PRO A 5 -9.55 -18.46 10.22
N PRO A 6 -9.95 -18.01 9.02
CA PRO A 6 -10.23 -16.60 8.72
C PRO A 6 -11.11 -15.91 9.75
N GLN A 7 -12.17 -16.58 10.21
CA GLN A 7 -13.11 -16.02 11.19
C GLN A 7 -12.44 -15.73 12.55
N HIS A 8 -11.48 -16.56 12.96
CA HIS A 8 -10.74 -16.35 14.21
C HIS A 8 -9.78 -15.16 14.08
N ASN A 9 -9.03 -15.08 12.98
CA ASN A 9 -8.11 -13.98 12.72
C ASN A 9 -8.85 -12.64 12.62
N HIS A 10 -10.01 -12.62 11.97
CA HIS A 10 -10.86 -11.43 11.88
C HIS A 10 -11.38 -11.00 13.25
N ALA A 11 -11.86 -11.94 14.07
CA ALA A 11 -12.35 -11.65 15.42
C ALA A 11 -11.28 -11.11 16.37
N ALA A 12 -10.00 -11.31 16.07
CA ALA A 12 -8.89 -10.73 16.83
C ALA A 12 -8.70 -9.22 16.59
N GLY A 13 -9.30 -8.66 15.54
CA GLY A 13 -9.22 -7.22 15.24
C GLY A 13 -7.84 -6.74 14.78
N VAL A 14 -7.05 -7.61 14.15
CA VAL A 14 -5.68 -7.33 13.70
C VAL A 14 -5.61 -7.07 12.19
N PHE A 15 -4.58 -6.34 11.76
CA PHE A 15 -4.30 -6.00 10.34
C PHE A 15 -5.35 -5.11 9.66
N GLY A 16 -6.01 -4.23 10.41
CA GLY A 16 -6.87 -3.19 9.82
C GLY A 16 -8.19 -3.72 9.23
N ALA A 17 -8.67 -3.10 8.15
CA ALA A 17 -10.01 -3.34 7.60
C ALA A 17 -10.03 -4.49 6.58
N TRP A 18 -10.51 -5.65 7.00
CA TRP A 18 -10.82 -6.80 6.15
C TRP A 18 -11.89 -7.66 6.83
N ALA A 19 -12.55 -8.54 6.10
CA ALA A 19 -13.54 -9.48 6.63
C ALA A 19 -13.48 -10.81 5.87
N PRO A 20 -13.81 -11.97 6.48
CA PRO A 20 -13.85 -13.25 5.76
C PRO A 20 -14.74 -13.19 4.51
N VAL A 21 -14.46 -14.04 3.52
CA VAL A 21 -15.24 -14.12 2.28
C VAL A 21 -16.73 -14.29 2.58
N ASP A 22 -17.55 -13.46 1.93
CA ASP A 22 -19.00 -13.54 2.00
C ASP A 22 -19.61 -13.47 0.61
N ARG A 23 -20.35 -14.51 0.23
CA ARG A 23 -21.03 -14.65 -1.07
C ARG A 23 -22.56 -14.70 -0.90
N SER A 24 -23.08 -14.08 0.16
CA SER A 24 -24.49 -14.15 0.54
C SER A 24 -25.48 -13.50 -0.43
N ASN A 25 -25.00 -12.67 -1.37
CA ASN A 25 -25.82 -12.10 -2.45
C ASN A 25 -25.00 -11.97 -3.75
N ALA A 26 -25.70 -11.76 -4.87
CA ALA A 26 -25.10 -11.75 -6.20
C ALA A 26 -24.02 -10.67 -6.39
N ALA A 27 -24.19 -9.47 -5.80
CA ALA A 27 -23.21 -8.40 -5.92
C ALA A 27 -21.91 -8.73 -5.15
N ARG A 28 -22.04 -9.34 -3.97
CA ARG A 28 -20.89 -9.86 -3.21
C ARG A 28 -20.22 -11.02 -3.93
N GLU A 29 -21.01 -11.96 -4.45
CA GLU A 29 -20.51 -13.11 -5.21
C GLU A 29 -19.69 -12.67 -6.44
N GLU A 30 -20.17 -11.69 -7.20
CA GLU A 30 -19.48 -11.16 -8.38
C GLU A 30 -18.10 -10.57 -8.06
N VAL A 31 -18.00 -9.72 -7.03
CA VAL A 31 -16.70 -9.11 -6.68
C VAL A 31 -15.73 -10.14 -6.09
N GLU A 32 -16.21 -11.14 -5.35
CA GLU A 32 -15.39 -12.24 -4.85
C GLU A 32 -14.88 -13.13 -6.00
N ASP A 33 -15.70 -13.37 -7.02
CA ASP A 33 -15.26 -14.08 -8.24
C ASP A 33 -14.16 -13.33 -8.99
N ASN A 34 -14.26 -12.00 -9.08
CA ASN A 34 -13.21 -11.16 -9.67
C ASN A 34 -11.90 -11.26 -8.88
N LEU A 35 -11.96 -11.19 -7.54
CA LEU A 35 -10.80 -11.36 -6.66
C LEU A 35 -10.15 -12.74 -6.84
N ASP A 36 -10.96 -13.80 -6.85
CA ASP A 36 -10.49 -15.18 -7.00
C ASP A 36 -9.87 -15.42 -8.39
N LEU A 37 -10.43 -14.81 -9.45
CA LEU A 37 -9.88 -14.91 -10.80
C LEU A 37 -8.54 -14.20 -10.92
N MET A 38 -8.45 -12.96 -10.42
CA MET A 38 -7.21 -12.20 -10.41
C MET A 38 -6.14 -12.96 -9.64
N HIS A 39 -6.45 -13.42 -8.42
CA HIS A 39 -5.47 -14.14 -7.61
C HIS A 39 -4.98 -15.43 -8.31
N ARG A 40 -5.90 -16.26 -8.84
CA ARG A 40 -5.54 -17.47 -9.60
C ARG A 40 -4.66 -17.16 -10.80
N TYR A 41 -4.93 -16.09 -11.54
CA TYR A 41 -4.10 -15.67 -12.66
C TYR A 41 -2.64 -15.42 -12.25
N TYR A 42 -2.39 -14.79 -11.10
CA TYR A 42 -1.03 -14.57 -10.61
C TYR A 42 -0.36 -15.86 -10.10
N VAL A 43 -1.11 -16.72 -9.40
CA VAL A 43 -0.61 -18.06 -9.01
C VAL A 43 -0.17 -18.85 -10.24
N ASP A 44 -1.01 -18.94 -11.27
CA ASP A 44 -0.72 -19.69 -12.49
C ASP A 44 0.40 -19.01 -13.31
N SER A 45 0.51 -17.68 -13.26
CA SER A 45 1.54 -16.93 -13.98
C SER A 45 2.96 -17.26 -13.52
N VAL A 46 3.17 -17.62 -12.25
CA VAL A 46 4.51 -18.01 -11.75
C VAL A 46 5.10 -19.13 -12.61
N ASP A 47 4.32 -20.19 -12.82
CA ASP A 47 4.74 -21.37 -13.58
C ASP A 47 4.79 -21.07 -15.08
N GLN A 48 3.74 -20.43 -15.63
CA GLN A 48 3.61 -20.17 -17.06
C GLN A 48 4.65 -19.19 -17.60
N ARG A 49 5.08 -18.24 -16.76
CA ARG A 49 6.05 -17.19 -17.12
C ARG A 49 7.45 -17.51 -16.61
N HIS A 50 7.61 -18.63 -15.90
CA HIS A 50 8.86 -19.08 -15.31
C HIS A 50 9.49 -17.98 -14.44
N TRP A 51 8.70 -17.38 -13.55
CA TRP A 51 9.19 -16.45 -12.52
C TRP A 51 9.90 -17.22 -11.41
N TYR A 52 10.94 -17.95 -11.82
CA TYR A 52 11.84 -18.71 -10.98
C TYR A 52 13.25 -18.20 -11.18
N GLY A 53 14.04 -18.32 -10.15
CA GLY A 53 15.44 -17.93 -10.19
C GLY A 53 15.97 -17.87 -8.78
N PHE A 54 17.29 -17.88 -8.64
CA PHE A 54 17.90 -17.76 -7.32
C PHE A 54 17.55 -16.42 -6.65
N TRP A 55 17.42 -15.36 -7.44
CA TRP A 55 17.07 -14.02 -6.97
C TRP A 55 15.67 -13.56 -7.36
N ASP A 56 14.98 -14.31 -8.24
CA ASP A 56 13.74 -13.83 -8.87
C ASP A 56 12.48 -14.47 -8.27
N TYR A 57 12.60 -15.68 -7.70
CA TYR A 57 11.43 -16.43 -7.23
C TYR A 57 10.77 -15.77 -6.02
N GLY A 58 9.52 -15.37 -6.21
CA GLY A 58 8.66 -14.77 -5.19
C GLY A 58 8.06 -13.45 -5.67
N ASP A 59 8.74 -12.73 -6.56
CA ASP A 59 8.18 -11.53 -7.19
C ASP A 59 7.28 -11.85 -8.38
N VAL A 60 6.55 -10.83 -8.83
CA VAL A 60 5.71 -10.83 -10.03
C VAL A 60 6.14 -9.68 -10.93
N MET A 61 5.73 -9.67 -12.20
CA MET A 61 5.98 -8.52 -13.06
C MET A 61 4.87 -7.46 -12.97
N HIS A 62 5.19 -6.24 -13.38
CA HIS A 62 4.40 -5.03 -13.14
C HIS A 62 3.35 -4.77 -14.23
N ASP A 63 3.73 -4.82 -15.53
CA ASP A 63 2.79 -4.55 -16.64
C ASP A 63 3.02 -5.46 -17.86
N TYR A 64 1.97 -5.60 -18.67
CA TYR A 64 1.88 -6.57 -19.74
C TYR A 64 2.05 -5.94 -21.13
N ASP A 65 2.72 -6.66 -22.02
CA ASP A 65 2.86 -6.37 -23.44
C ASP A 65 1.90 -7.24 -24.24
N ARG A 66 0.83 -6.62 -24.75
CA ARG A 66 -0.24 -7.32 -25.47
C ARG A 66 0.15 -7.68 -26.90
N ASP A 67 1.17 -7.03 -27.47
CA ASP A 67 1.64 -7.35 -28.81
C ASP A 67 2.57 -8.57 -28.78
N ARG A 68 3.36 -8.70 -27.70
CA ARG A 68 4.30 -9.82 -27.50
C ARG A 68 3.73 -10.99 -26.70
N HIS A 69 2.52 -10.86 -26.13
CA HIS A 69 1.91 -11.84 -25.23
C HIS A 69 2.84 -12.22 -24.06
N ALA A 70 3.52 -11.22 -23.51
CA ALA A 70 4.49 -11.38 -22.44
C ALA A 70 4.43 -10.20 -21.47
N TRP A 71 4.81 -10.44 -20.23
CA TRP A 71 5.09 -9.33 -19.32
C TRP A 71 6.29 -8.53 -19.83
N ARG A 72 6.36 -7.23 -19.52
CA ARG A 72 7.39 -6.31 -20.02
C ARG A 72 8.73 -6.46 -19.31
N TYR A 73 9.26 -7.69 -19.30
CA TYR A 73 10.47 -8.10 -18.60
C TYR A 73 11.73 -7.30 -19.00
N ASP A 74 11.71 -6.64 -20.16
CA ASP A 74 12.83 -5.92 -20.75
C ASP A 74 12.63 -4.39 -20.85
N ILE A 75 11.53 -3.84 -20.31
CA ILE A 75 11.20 -2.41 -20.47
C ILE A 75 11.17 -1.69 -19.12
N GLY A 76 12.35 -1.21 -18.68
CA GLY A 76 12.48 -0.27 -17.56
C GLY A 76 11.66 -0.67 -16.33
N GLY A 77 10.82 0.25 -15.84
CA GLY A 77 9.94 0.02 -14.70
C GLY A 77 8.66 -0.76 -15.00
N TYR A 78 8.59 -1.57 -16.05
CA TYR A 78 7.43 -2.45 -16.30
C TYR A 78 7.72 -3.94 -16.06
N ALA A 79 8.96 -4.27 -15.69
CA ALA A 79 9.42 -5.62 -15.41
C ALA A 79 9.07 -6.04 -13.97
N TRP A 80 10.03 -6.38 -13.11
CA TRP A 80 9.76 -6.80 -11.73
C TRP A 80 9.02 -5.73 -10.92
N ASP A 81 8.00 -6.15 -10.17
CA ASP A 81 7.02 -5.28 -9.51
C ASP A 81 7.52 -4.69 -8.19
N ASN A 82 8.41 -5.39 -7.47
CA ASN A 82 9.03 -4.90 -6.24
C ASN A 82 8.05 -4.19 -5.29
N SER A 83 6.88 -4.78 -5.02
CA SER A 83 5.86 -4.23 -4.11
C SER A 83 5.25 -2.87 -4.51
N GLU A 84 5.35 -2.43 -5.77
CA GLU A 84 4.75 -1.16 -6.19
C GLU A 84 3.22 -1.20 -5.99
N LEU A 85 2.67 -0.15 -5.39
CA LEU A 85 1.26 -0.08 -4.98
C LEU A 85 0.80 -1.26 -4.11
N SER A 86 1.66 -1.76 -3.23
CA SER A 86 1.31 -2.70 -2.17
C SER A 86 0.69 -4.02 -2.64
N THR A 87 1.26 -4.62 -3.69
CA THR A 87 0.94 -5.99 -4.13
C THR A 87 0.96 -6.97 -2.95
N ASP A 88 1.94 -6.86 -2.05
CA ASP A 88 2.04 -7.67 -0.83
C ASP A 88 0.80 -7.57 0.06
N LEU A 89 0.27 -6.36 0.31
CA LEU A 89 -0.93 -6.18 1.13
C LEU A 89 -2.12 -6.87 0.49
N TRP A 90 -2.31 -6.71 -0.82
CA TRP A 90 -3.40 -7.37 -1.53
C TRP A 90 -3.33 -8.89 -1.38
N LEU A 91 -2.17 -9.50 -1.61
CA LEU A 91 -1.99 -10.94 -1.51
C LEU A 91 -2.20 -11.45 -0.08
N TRP A 92 -1.66 -10.75 0.93
CA TRP A 92 -1.88 -11.10 2.33
C TRP A 92 -3.33 -10.98 2.76
N TYR A 93 -4.02 -9.91 2.36
CA TYR A 93 -5.45 -9.78 2.64
C TYR A 93 -6.28 -10.85 1.92
N HIS A 94 -5.94 -11.19 0.68
CA HIS A 94 -6.62 -12.29 -0.02
C HIS A 94 -6.49 -13.59 0.77
N TYR A 95 -5.28 -13.92 1.25
CA TYR A 95 -5.07 -15.07 2.12
C TYR A 95 -5.85 -14.98 3.44
N LEU A 96 -5.82 -13.85 4.15
CA LEU A 96 -6.52 -13.70 5.44
C LEU A 96 -8.02 -13.96 5.32
N ARG A 97 -8.63 -13.54 4.21
CA ARG A 97 -10.06 -13.70 3.94
C ARG A 97 -10.44 -15.14 3.59
N THR A 98 -9.62 -15.81 2.78
CA THR A 98 -9.95 -17.11 2.18
C THR A 98 -9.43 -18.29 3.01
N GLY A 99 -8.29 -18.12 3.67
CA GLY A 99 -7.53 -19.21 4.29
C GLY A 99 -6.91 -20.18 3.26
N ASP A 100 -6.87 -19.80 1.98
CA ASP A 100 -6.40 -20.67 0.90
C ASP A 100 -4.89 -20.93 0.98
N ALA A 101 -4.50 -22.18 0.75
CA ALA A 101 -3.11 -22.59 0.88
C ALA A 101 -2.22 -22.06 -0.25
N GLN A 102 -2.74 -21.90 -1.47
CA GLN A 102 -1.97 -21.33 -2.58
C GLN A 102 -1.80 -19.81 -2.38
N ALA A 103 -2.84 -19.13 -1.87
CA ALA A 103 -2.76 -17.73 -1.48
C ALA A 103 -1.69 -17.47 -0.42
N PHE A 104 -1.63 -18.32 0.61
CA PHE A 104 -0.56 -18.24 1.60
C PHE A 104 0.81 -18.38 0.94
N ARG A 105 1.00 -19.39 0.07
CA ARG A 105 2.30 -19.69 -0.54
C ARG A 105 2.78 -18.59 -1.48
N LEU A 106 1.87 -17.96 -2.24
CA LEU A 106 2.21 -16.83 -3.10
C LEU A 106 2.62 -15.61 -2.25
N ALA A 107 1.84 -15.25 -1.22
CA ALA A 107 2.15 -14.14 -0.33
C ALA A 107 3.44 -14.37 0.50
N GLU A 108 3.67 -15.61 0.95
CA GLU A 108 4.90 -16.03 1.62
C GLU A 108 6.11 -15.87 0.69
N ALA A 109 6.03 -16.38 -0.54
CA ALA A 109 7.12 -16.26 -1.51
C ALA A 109 7.42 -14.78 -1.83
N MET A 110 6.38 -13.96 -2.04
CA MET A 110 6.55 -12.52 -2.24
C MET A 110 7.23 -11.86 -1.05
N THR A 111 6.80 -12.14 0.17
CA THR A 111 7.43 -11.56 1.37
C THR A 111 8.90 -11.95 1.51
N ARG A 112 9.24 -13.22 1.20
CA ARG A 112 10.62 -13.70 1.22
C ARG A 112 11.48 -13.05 0.15
N HIS A 113 10.90 -12.68 -0.98
CA HIS A 113 11.59 -11.98 -2.05
C HIS A 113 11.73 -10.49 -1.73
N THR A 114 10.62 -9.79 -1.54
CA THR A 114 10.56 -8.32 -1.42
C THR A 114 11.20 -7.83 -0.12
N GLY A 115 11.26 -8.68 0.91
CA GLY A 115 11.95 -8.41 2.17
C GLY A 115 13.43 -8.77 2.20
N GLU A 116 14.00 -9.32 1.12
CA GLU A 116 15.41 -9.75 1.07
C GLU A 116 16.14 -9.20 -0.16
N VAL A 117 15.56 -9.36 -1.36
CA VAL A 117 16.20 -9.02 -2.64
C VAL A 117 15.95 -7.55 -3.02
N ASP A 118 14.74 -7.06 -2.79
CA ASP A 118 14.32 -5.71 -3.22
C ASP A 118 14.71 -4.61 -2.25
N MET A 119 15.34 -4.94 -1.11
CA MET A 119 15.77 -3.98 -0.10
C MET A 119 17.22 -4.15 0.34
N TYR A 120 17.77 -3.08 0.90
CA TYR A 120 19.15 -3.03 1.37
C TYR A 120 19.21 -3.32 2.87
N HIS A 121 19.95 -4.36 3.25
CA HIS A 121 20.18 -4.75 4.65
C HIS A 121 21.45 -4.14 5.25
N LEU A 122 22.33 -3.56 4.41
CA LEU A 122 23.64 -3.02 4.78
C LEU A 122 23.99 -1.80 3.91
N GLY A 123 25.04 -1.07 4.32
CA GLY A 123 25.53 0.10 3.58
C GLY A 123 24.74 1.38 3.86
N GLU A 124 25.03 2.43 3.10
CA GLU A 124 24.42 3.76 3.28
C GLU A 124 22.90 3.75 3.06
N TRP A 125 22.39 2.88 2.19
CA TRP A 125 20.96 2.79 1.88
C TRP A 125 20.23 1.71 2.70
N LYS A 126 20.84 1.18 3.78
CA LYS A 126 20.20 0.20 4.66
C LYS A 126 18.81 0.69 5.09
N GLY A 127 17.79 -0.13 4.88
CA GLY A 127 16.39 0.18 5.19
C GLY A 127 15.60 0.78 4.03
N LEU A 128 16.22 1.07 2.87
CA LEU A 128 15.52 1.43 1.64
C LEU A 128 15.28 0.21 0.77
N GLY A 129 14.18 0.23 0.01
CA GLY A 129 13.96 -0.69 -1.11
C GLY A 129 14.10 -0.01 -2.47
N THR A 130 14.21 -0.79 -3.52
CA THR A 130 14.35 -0.30 -4.90
C THR A 130 13.03 -0.38 -5.64
N ARG A 131 12.62 0.73 -6.26
CA ARG A 131 11.48 0.78 -7.16
C ARG A 131 11.57 -0.27 -8.29
N HIS A 132 10.42 -0.82 -8.66
CA HIS A 132 10.20 -1.74 -9.78
C HIS A 132 11.02 -1.45 -11.06
N GLY A 133 11.56 -2.51 -11.67
CA GLY A 133 12.57 -2.42 -12.73
C GLY A 133 12.96 -3.75 -13.38
N VAL A 134 13.73 -3.70 -14.48
CA VAL A 134 14.27 -4.91 -15.16
C VAL A 134 15.14 -5.76 -14.23
N GLN A 135 15.86 -5.10 -13.32
CA GLN A 135 16.56 -5.76 -12.23
C GLN A 135 15.92 -5.28 -10.92
N HIS A 136 15.82 -6.18 -9.95
CA HIS A 136 15.32 -5.89 -8.60
C HIS A 136 16.02 -4.72 -7.91
N TRP A 137 17.26 -4.39 -8.30
CA TRP A 137 18.04 -3.26 -7.76
C TRP A 137 18.40 -2.18 -8.80
N GLY A 138 17.81 -2.24 -10.00
CA GLY A 138 18.21 -1.42 -11.16
C GLY A 138 17.73 0.04 -11.13
N ASP A 139 16.55 0.32 -10.57
CA ASP A 139 16.00 1.68 -10.54
C ASP A 139 16.73 2.57 -9.51
N SER A 140 16.83 3.87 -9.79
CA SER A 140 17.52 4.84 -8.93
C SER A 140 16.68 5.38 -7.76
N ALA A 141 15.37 5.13 -7.76
CA ALA A 141 14.47 5.50 -6.68
C ALA A 141 14.57 4.46 -5.56
N LYS A 142 15.43 4.77 -4.58
CA LYS A 142 15.57 4.01 -3.34
C LYS A 142 14.68 4.66 -2.28
N GLN A 143 13.66 3.95 -1.81
CA GLN A 143 12.57 4.52 -1.01
C GLN A 143 12.05 3.54 0.04
N VAL A 144 11.58 4.08 1.16
CA VAL A 144 11.00 3.31 2.27
C VAL A 144 9.66 2.66 1.91
N ARG A 145 8.97 3.17 0.87
CA ARG A 145 7.69 2.62 0.40
C ARG A 145 7.77 1.18 -0.13
N ILE A 146 8.97 0.71 -0.46
CA ILE A 146 9.27 -0.63 -0.97
C ILE A 146 9.68 -1.56 0.17
N SER A 147 10.62 -1.12 1.02
CA SER A 147 11.08 -1.89 2.18
C SER A 147 10.02 -2.04 3.27
N ASN A 148 8.99 -1.21 3.25
CA ASN A 148 7.80 -1.16 4.09
C ASN A 148 7.52 -2.43 4.93
N ALA A 149 7.59 -2.26 6.25
CA ALA A 149 7.34 -3.31 7.24
C ALA A 149 5.91 -3.86 7.21
N GLY A 150 4.94 -3.04 6.77
CA GLY A 150 3.55 -3.45 6.63
C GLY A 150 3.36 -4.65 5.71
N TYR A 151 4.26 -4.85 4.74
CA TYR A 151 4.19 -5.97 3.80
C TYR A 151 4.65 -7.29 4.42
N LYS A 152 5.55 -7.23 5.40
CA LYS A 152 6.25 -8.39 5.96
C LYS A 152 5.64 -8.85 7.29
N ARG A 153 4.97 -7.94 8.01
CA ARG A 153 4.42 -8.21 9.34
C ARG A 153 3.39 -9.33 9.35
N PHE A 154 2.64 -9.53 8.25
CA PHE A 154 1.69 -10.64 8.12
C PHE A 154 2.40 -11.99 8.30
N LEU A 155 3.48 -12.23 7.55
CA LEU A 155 4.25 -13.48 7.67
C LEU A 155 4.78 -13.65 9.09
N TYR A 156 5.36 -12.60 9.67
CA TYR A 156 5.89 -12.64 11.04
C TYR A 156 4.83 -13.02 12.07
N PHE A 157 3.70 -12.30 12.15
CA PHE A 157 2.69 -12.56 13.18
C PHE A 157 1.93 -13.87 12.97
N LEU A 158 1.82 -14.36 11.73
CA LEU A 158 1.19 -15.65 11.44
C LEU A 158 2.11 -16.85 11.71
N THR A 159 3.42 -16.68 11.67
CA THR A 159 4.38 -17.81 11.69
C THR A 159 5.46 -17.73 12.75
N ALA A 160 5.62 -16.57 13.41
CA ALA A 160 6.72 -16.24 14.31
C ALA A 160 8.12 -16.37 13.67
N ASP A 161 8.24 -16.18 12.35
CA ASP A 161 9.51 -16.32 11.64
C ASP A 161 10.56 -15.30 12.12
N GLU A 162 11.66 -15.80 12.70
CA GLU A 162 12.69 -14.95 13.29
C GLU A 162 13.47 -14.14 12.24
N ARG A 163 13.67 -14.66 11.01
CA ARG A 163 14.35 -13.89 9.96
C ARG A 163 13.55 -12.67 9.55
N VAL A 164 12.24 -12.82 9.34
CA VAL A 164 11.36 -11.66 9.11
C VAL A 164 11.37 -10.75 10.34
N GLY A 165 11.45 -11.30 11.54
CA GLY A 165 11.63 -10.54 12.77
C GLY A 165 12.89 -9.64 12.77
N ASP A 166 14.02 -10.14 12.27
CA ASP A 166 15.25 -9.36 12.08
C ASP A 166 15.03 -8.24 11.05
N VAL A 167 14.44 -8.56 9.89
CA VAL A 167 14.14 -7.57 8.84
C VAL A 167 13.23 -6.46 9.36
N LEU A 168 12.19 -6.80 10.14
CA LEU A 168 11.29 -5.81 10.75
C LEU A 168 12.03 -4.90 11.73
N HIS A 169 12.93 -5.44 12.54
CA HIS A 169 13.73 -4.64 13.47
C HIS A 169 14.74 -3.74 12.73
N GLU A 170 15.32 -4.20 11.62
CA GLU A 170 16.22 -3.40 10.78
C GLU A 170 15.56 -2.12 10.24
N LEU A 171 14.23 -2.10 10.08
CA LEU A 171 13.46 -0.98 9.51
C LEU A 171 13.11 0.12 10.51
N VAL A 172 13.31 -0.09 11.82
CA VAL A 172 13.00 0.92 12.87
C VAL A 172 13.75 2.24 12.62
N ASP A 173 14.98 2.12 12.13
CA ASP A 173 15.90 3.23 11.87
C ASP A 173 15.92 3.67 10.39
N ALA A 174 14.96 3.23 9.57
CA ALA A 174 14.91 3.56 8.14
C ALA A 174 14.72 5.07 7.87
N ASP A 175 14.27 5.85 8.85
CA ASP A 175 14.18 7.31 8.70
C ASP A 175 15.57 7.99 8.65
N ARG A 176 16.61 7.35 9.17
CA ARG A 176 17.99 7.84 9.09
C ARG A 176 18.51 7.93 7.66
N THR A 177 17.92 7.21 6.71
CA THR A 177 18.36 7.25 5.30
C THR A 177 18.11 8.61 4.64
N PHE A 178 17.23 9.44 5.21
CA PHE A 178 17.01 10.82 4.74
C PHE A 178 18.22 11.74 5.03
N LEU A 179 19.17 11.31 5.86
CA LEU A 179 20.48 11.96 6.04
C LEU A 179 21.46 11.69 4.89
N VAL A 180 21.19 10.68 4.05
CA VAL A 180 22.11 10.27 2.98
C VAL A 180 21.49 10.35 1.59
N LEU A 181 20.15 10.30 1.50
CA LEU A 181 19.45 10.32 0.23
C LEU A 181 18.13 11.08 0.32
N ASN A 182 18.00 12.15 -0.47
CA ASN A 182 16.70 12.75 -0.76
C ASN A 182 15.99 11.95 -1.88
N PRO A 183 14.82 11.33 -1.62
CA PRO A 183 14.07 10.60 -2.65
C PRO A 183 13.55 11.51 -3.77
N GLY A 184 13.36 12.81 -3.48
CA GLY A 184 12.93 13.86 -4.41
C GLY A 184 14.06 14.64 -5.09
N ARG A 185 15.34 14.25 -4.95
CA ARG A 185 16.52 14.99 -5.46
C ARG A 185 16.55 15.29 -6.97
N LYS A 186 15.65 14.71 -7.76
CA LYS A 186 15.52 14.94 -9.21
C LYS A 186 14.35 15.86 -9.57
N LEU A 187 13.57 16.27 -8.57
CA LEU A 187 12.40 17.14 -8.71
C LEU A 187 12.73 18.59 -8.32
N THR A 188 13.88 18.80 -7.69
CA THR A 188 14.40 20.10 -7.24
C THR A 188 15.87 20.19 -7.58
N ASP A 189 16.35 21.41 -7.83
CA ASP A 189 17.77 21.73 -8.04
C ASP A 189 18.47 22.13 -6.73
N GLU A 190 17.78 22.04 -5.59
CA GLU A 190 18.34 22.38 -4.28
C GLU A 190 19.51 21.44 -3.90
N PRO A 191 20.62 21.98 -3.38
CA PRO A 191 21.72 21.17 -2.87
C PRO A 191 21.24 20.21 -1.77
N PHE A 192 21.81 19.00 -1.76
CA PHE A 192 21.56 18.05 -0.67
C PHE A 192 22.37 18.43 0.56
N ASP A 193 21.71 19.05 1.54
CA ASP A 193 22.28 19.45 2.83
C ASP A 193 21.30 19.10 3.97
N PRO A 194 21.26 17.84 4.43
CA PRO A 194 20.25 17.38 5.36
C PRO A 194 20.52 17.86 6.79
N ASP A 195 19.56 18.57 7.38
CA ASP A 195 19.53 18.88 8.81
C ASP A 195 18.77 17.77 9.58
N PRO A 196 19.39 17.04 10.52
CA PRO A 196 18.71 16.03 11.33
C PRO A 196 17.48 16.55 12.10
N ALA A 197 17.39 17.86 12.38
CA ALA A 197 16.24 18.47 13.03
C ALA A 197 15.15 18.93 12.06
N ALA A 198 15.41 18.89 10.74
CA ALA A 198 14.52 19.42 9.71
C ALA A 198 14.65 18.64 8.37
N LEU A 199 14.44 17.33 8.39
CA LEU A 199 14.52 16.46 7.22
C LEU A 199 13.30 16.57 6.30
N GLY A 200 13.52 16.44 4.99
CA GLY A 200 12.46 16.36 3.97
C GLY A 200 11.80 14.99 3.88
N VAL A 201 11.16 14.52 4.95
CA VAL A 201 10.36 13.27 4.96
C VAL A 201 8.93 13.58 4.50
N GLY A 202 8.43 12.85 3.50
CA GLY A 202 7.05 13.00 3.06
C GLY A 202 6.04 12.55 4.12
N LYS A 203 5.08 13.41 4.47
CA LYS A 203 4.02 13.15 5.47
C LYS A 203 3.08 11.98 5.17
N SER A 204 3.12 11.44 3.96
CA SER A 204 2.19 10.44 3.46
C SER A 204 2.92 9.17 3.04
N THR A 205 3.49 9.13 1.83
CA THR A 205 4.18 7.93 1.31
C THR A 205 5.35 7.48 2.19
N ASP A 206 6.23 8.41 2.59
CA ASP A 206 7.41 8.05 3.39
C ASP A 206 7.02 7.77 4.85
N TRP A 207 6.32 8.70 5.49
CA TRP A 207 5.88 8.54 6.88
C TRP A 207 4.99 7.32 7.07
N GLY A 208 4.07 7.01 6.15
CA GLY A 208 3.22 5.83 6.23
C GLY A 208 4.03 4.53 6.28
N ALA A 209 5.08 4.41 5.45
CA ALA A 209 5.94 3.23 5.48
C ALA A 209 6.81 3.15 6.75
N LEU A 210 7.37 4.29 7.19
CA LEU A 210 8.14 4.38 8.44
C LEU A 210 7.28 4.07 9.66
N ALA A 211 6.06 4.60 9.70
CA ALA A 211 5.12 4.41 10.79
C ALA A 211 4.58 2.97 10.86
N LEU A 212 4.50 2.24 9.74
CA LEU A 212 4.25 0.79 9.77
C LEU A 212 5.39 0.00 10.41
N ALA A 213 6.66 0.43 10.22
CA ALA A 213 7.79 -0.17 10.93
C ALA A 213 7.69 0.12 12.43
N TRP A 214 7.38 1.36 12.80
CA TRP A 214 7.24 1.73 14.21
C TRP A 214 6.03 1.09 14.90
N LEU A 215 4.89 0.97 14.22
CA LEU A 215 3.73 0.25 14.74
C LEU A 215 4.07 -1.22 14.99
N THR A 216 4.71 -1.86 14.00
CA THR A 216 5.11 -3.27 14.12
C THR A 216 6.08 -3.48 15.27
N GLU A 217 7.08 -2.61 15.42
CA GLU A 217 8.06 -2.71 16.51
C GLU A 217 7.41 -2.45 17.88
N TRP A 218 6.48 -1.50 17.98
CA TRP A 218 5.74 -1.23 19.20
C TRP A 218 4.91 -2.45 19.63
N GLU A 219 4.18 -3.09 18.72
CA GLU A 219 3.40 -4.30 19.02
C GLU A 219 4.27 -5.49 19.44
N ARG A 220 5.51 -5.54 18.97
CA ARG A 220 6.50 -6.55 19.37
C ARG A 220 7.16 -6.27 20.72
N ASN A 221 6.78 -5.18 21.38
CA ASN A 221 7.44 -4.64 22.57
C ASN A 221 8.96 -4.44 22.34
N GLY A 222 9.33 -3.96 21.16
CA GLY A 222 10.71 -3.66 20.78
C GLY A 222 11.18 -2.30 21.29
N ASP A 223 11.95 -1.57 20.48
CA ASP A 223 12.52 -0.26 20.86
C ASP A 223 11.43 0.79 21.18
N GLU A 224 11.52 1.42 22.36
CA GLU A 224 10.58 2.45 22.82
C GLU A 224 10.55 3.69 21.90
N ILE A 225 11.61 3.94 21.13
CA ILE A 225 11.66 5.05 20.16
C ILE A 225 10.58 4.89 19.08
N ALA A 226 10.23 3.65 18.72
CA ALA A 226 9.23 3.36 17.70
C ALA A 226 7.87 3.96 18.07
N ARG A 227 7.37 3.65 19.27
CA ARG A 227 6.13 4.24 19.78
C ARG A 227 6.21 5.76 19.83
N THR A 228 7.33 6.31 20.28
CA THR A 228 7.53 7.76 20.38
C THR A 228 7.40 8.43 19.02
N LYS A 229 8.12 7.95 17.99
CA LYS A 229 8.09 8.51 16.63
C LYS A 229 6.73 8.33 15.95
N LEU A 230 6.08 7.19 16.13
CA LEU A 230 4.74 6.93 15.61
C LEU A 230 3.71 7.94 16.14
N ILE A 231 3.65 8.12 17.46
CA ILE A 231 2.68 9.02 18.10
C ILE A 231 3.01 10.48 17.79
N ASN A 232 4.28 10.86 17.91
CA ASN A 232 4.71 12.22 17.58
C ASN A 232 4.43 12.58 16.12
N GLY A 233 4.69 11.66 15.20
CA GLY A 233 4.41 11.86 13.78
C GLY A 233 2.92 12.08 13.52
N ALA A 234 2.06 11.17 13.98
CA ALA A 234 0.62 11.26 13.76
C ALA A 234 0.01 12.56 14.34
N THR A 235 0.35 12.87 15.59
CA THR A 235 -0.17 14.05 16.30
C THR A 235 0.30 15.36 15.67
N THR A 236 1.58 15.45 15.31
CA THR A 236 2.12 16.68 14.71
C THR A 236 1.72 16.87 13.24
N ILE A 237 1.53 15.79 12.47
CA ILE A 237 0.91 15.89 11.14
C ILE A 237 -0.52 16.39 11.28
N ALA A 238 -1.32 15.83 12.19
CA ALA A 238 -2.70 16.27 12.41
C ALA A 238 -2.80 17.74 12.91
N ALA A 239 -1.76 18.23 13.59
CA ALA A 239 -1.69 19.63 14.02
C ALA A 239 -1.42 20.63 12.87
N LEU A 240 -0.97 20.16 11.70
CA LEU A 240 -0.80 21.02 10.53
C LEU A 240 -2.16 21.51 10.01
N PRO A 241 -2.25 22.71 9.42
CA PRO A 241 -3.54 23.30 9.00
C PRO A 241 -4.37 22.34 8.12
N ASN A 242 -3.75 21.72 7.11
CA ASN A 242 -4.38 20.74 6.22
C ASN A 242 -3.93 19.28 6.46
N GLY A 243 -3.37 18.96 7.62
CA GLY A 243 -3.00 17.59 7.99
C GLY A 243 -2.06 16.90 6.98
N TRP A 244 -2.40 15.68 6.58
CA TRP A 244 -1.69 14.91 5.55
C TRP A 244 -1.64 15.58 4.17
N ALA A 245 -2.56 16.51 3.87
CA ALA A 245 -2.57 17.26 2.62
C ALA A 245 -1.80 18.59 2.70
N GLN A 246 -1.27 18.97 3.87
CA GLN A 246 -0.58 20.24 4.05
C GLN A 246 0.63 20.38 3.12
N GLY A 247 0.72 21.52 2.43
CA GLY A 247 1.88 21.92 1.64
C GLY A 247 2.87 22.82 2.40
N GLY A 248 3.78 23.41 1.63
CA GLY A 248 4.82 24.29 2.16
C GLY A 248 6.01 23.54 2.75
N ASP A 249 6.83 24.28 3.49
CA ASP A 249 8.08 23.79 4.10
C ASP A 249 7.81 22.98 5.37
N VAL A 250 7.32 21.75 5.17
CA VAL A 250 7.09 20.80 6.26
C VAL A 250 8.31 19.92 6.42
N THR A 251 8.89 19.93 7.62
CA THR A 251 10.13 19.22 7.96
C THR A 251 9.90 18.23 9.10
N TYR A 252 10.79 17.24 9.21
CA TYR A 252 10.75 16.15 10.17
C TYR A 252 12.00 16.15 11.06
N ASP A 253 11.83 16.13 12.37
CA ASP A 253 12.92 15.99 13.34
C ASP A 253 13.23 14.52 13.60
N LEU A 254 14.44 14.08 13.25
CA LEU A 254 14.87 12.68 13.32
C LEU A 254 14.91 12.12 14.75
N ALA A 255 15.24 12.97 15.74
CA ALA A 255 15.41 12.55 17.11
C ALA A 255 14.05 12.31 17.80
N THR A 256 13.05 13.12 17.44
CA THR A 256 11.74 13.13 18.12
C THR A 256 10.62 12.52 17.29
N GLY A 257 10.77 12.42 15.98
CA GLY A 257 9.71 11.98 15.07
C GLY A 257 8.62 13.02 14.82
N ARG A 258 8.88 14.29 15.14
CA ARG A 258 7.89 15.38 15.04
C ARG A 258 7.98 16.07 13.69
N PHE A 259 6.82 16.42 13.13
CA PHE A 259 6.70 17.33 12.00
C PHE A 259 6.53 18.77 12.46
N THR A 260 7.17 19.69 11.75
CA THR A 260 6.96 21.14 11.87
C THR A 260 6.65 21.69 10.47
N GLY A 261 5.81 22.71 10.38
CA GLY A 261 5.47 23.32 9.10
C GLY A 261 4.83 24.69 9.25
N PRO A 262 4.50 25.35 8.13
CA PRO A 262 3.88 26.66 8.14
C PRO A 262 2.49 26.63 8.77
N SER A 263 2.10 27.76 9.37
CA SER A 263 0.76 27.95 9.95
C SER A 263 -0.28 28.26 8.89
N GLU A 264 0.16 28.69 7.71
CA GLU A 264 -0.67 29.03 6.57
C GLU A 264 -1.18 27.77 5.87
N PRO A 265 -2.51 27.66 5.62
CA PRO A 265 -3.06 26.52 4.92
C PRO A 265 -2.59 26.52 3.45
N SER A 266 -2.07 25.38 3.03
CA SER A 266 -1.69 25.13 1.64
C SER A 266 -1.84 23.64 1.32
N ILE A 267 -1.84 23.28 0.04
CA ILE A 267 -2.03 21.89 -0.40
C ILE A 267 -0.83 21.40 -1.18
N SER A 268 -0.28 20.26 -0.75
CA SER A 268 0.69 19.46 -1.49
C SER A 268 0.39 17.98 -1.26
N ILE A 269 -0.27 17.35 -2.22
CA ILE A 269 -0.68 15.96 -2.15
C ILE A 269 -0.59 15.32 -3.54
N GLY A 270 -0.19 14.06 -3.60
CA GLY A 270 -0.03 13.30 -4.84
C GLY A 270 -0.86 12.02 -4.83
N SER A 271 -0.99 11.38 -6.00
CA SER A 271 -1.81 10.16 -6.08
C SER A 271 -1.21 8.97 -5.32
N LEU A 272 0.12 8.96 -5.17
CA LEU A 272 0.86 7.93 -4.45
C LEU A 272 0.82 8.07 -2.91
N SER A 273 0.16 9.11 -2.40
CA SER A 273 0.27 9.49 -0.99
C SER A 273 -0.16 8.42 0.01
N SER A 274 -1.25 7.67 -0.24
CA SER A 274 -1.73 6.68 0.74
C SER A 274 -1.82 5.24 0.25
N VAL A 275 -1.34 4.95 -0.95
CA VAL A 275 -1.48 3.64 -1.60
C VAL A 275 -0.33 2.66 -1.29
N PHE A 276 0.56 3.04 -0.37
CA PHE A 276 1.68 2.23 0.14
C PHE A 276 1.49 1.89 1.64
N GLY A 277 0.27 1.53 2.05
CA GLY A 277 -0.01 1.08 3.43
C GLY A 277 -0.49 2.15 4.42
N LEU A 278 -0.56 3.43 4.04
CA LEU A 278 -0.98 4.50 4.97
C LEU A 278 -2.45 4.33 5.42
N ILE A 279 -3.34 3.83 4.55
CA ILE A 279 -4.74 3.62 4.91
C ILE A 279 -4.87 2.50 5.95
N GLU A 280 -4.13 1.41 5.75
CA GLU A 280 -4.04 0.28 6.66
C GLU A 280 -3.49 0.73 8.02
N LEU A 281 -2.34 1.42 8.00
CA LEU A 281 -1.71 2.00 9.19
C LEU A 281 -2.70 2.83 10.01
N MET A 282 -3.37 3.79 9.37
CA MET A 282 -4.26 4.70 10.10
C MET A 282 -5.51 4.00 10.62
N THR A 283 -5.99 2.97 9.92
CA THR A 283 -7.10 2.13 10.39
C THR A 283 -6.73 1.37 11.66
N GLU A 284 -5.49 0.89 11.78
CA GLU A 284 -4.99 0.23 12.98
C GLU A 284 -4.66 1.25 14.09
N LEU A 285 -3.90 2.30 13.77
CA LEU A 285 -3.43 3.29 14.72
C LEU A 285 -4.57 3.97 15.49
N LEU A 286 -5.67 4.29 14.79
CA LEU A 286 -6.84 4.94 15.41
C LEU A 286 -7.65 4.01 16.34
N GLN A 287 -7.34 2.71 16.38
CA GLN A 287 -7.86 1.80 17.40
C GLN A 287 -6.99 1.77 18.65
N LEU A 288 -5.72 2.17 18.52
CA LEU A 288 -4.70 2.11 19.58
C LEU A 288 -4.49 3.46 20.28
N VAL A 289 -4.92 4.56 19.65
CA VAL A 289 -4.68 5.92 20.12
C VAL A 289 -6.01 6.68 20.23
N ASP A 290 -6.25 7.23 21.42
CA ASP A 290 -7.38 8.11 21.71
C ASP A 290 -6.97 9.59 21.49
N ASP A 291 -6.86 10.00 20.23
CA ASP A 291 -6.58 11.38 19.83
C ASP A 291 -7.61 11.86 18.80
N GLU A 292 -8.52 12.72 19.27
CA GLU A 292 -9.64 13.24 18.47
C GLU A 292 -9.16 14.09 17.29
N GLN A 293 -8.05 14.83 17.43
CA GLN A 293 -7.51 15.66 16.35
C GLN A 293 -6.94 14.79 15.24
N VAL A 294 -6.19 13.74 15.59
CA VAL A 294 -5.67 12.76 14.63
C VAL A 294 -6.82 12.08 13.89
N SER A 295 -7.83 11.59 14.62
CA SER A 295 -9.01 10.96 14.02
C SER A 295 -9.74 11.94 13.07
N ALA A 296 -10.02 13.17 13.51
CA ALA A 296 -10.75 14.15 12.72
C ALA A 296 -10.01 14.53 11.43
N LYS A 297 -8.68 14.74 11.51
CA LYS A 297 -7.88 15.11 10.34
C LYS A 297 -7.70 13.97 9.35
N TRP A 298 -7.57 12.74 9.84
CA TRP A 298 -7.52 11.57 8.97
C TRP A 298 -8.86 11.34 8.26
N VAL A 299 -9.98 11.40 8.98
CA VAL A 299 -11.33 11.27 8.39
C VAL A 299 -11.61 12.39 7.38
N GLN A 300 -11.18 13.63 7.67
CA GLN A 300 -11.24 14.73 6.71
C GLN A 300 -10.44 14.40 5.44
N PHE A 301 -9.21 13.90 5.58
CA PHE A 301 -8.38 13.50 4.44
C PHE A 301 -9.07 12.44 3.58
N CYS A 302 -9.55 11.37 4.21
CA CYS A 302 -10.26 10.27 3.57
C CYS A 302 -11.50 10.74 2.79
N ARG A 303 -12.33 11.60 3.37
CA ARG A 303 -13.54 12.11 2.72
C ARG A 303 -13.22 13.03 1.54
N LEU A 304 -12.18 13.87 1.66
CA LEU A 304 -11.90 14.93 0.71
C LEU A 304 -11.13 14.48 -0.54
N TYR A 305 -10.37 13.39 -0.48
CA TYR A 305 -9.52 12.96 -1.60
C TYR A 305 -10.32 12.81 -2.92
N ASN A 306 -11.43 12.06 -2.88
CA ASN A 306 -12.32 11.87 -4.04
C ASN A 306 -13.48 12.89 -4.11
N SER A 307 -13.51 13.87 -3.21
CA SER A 307 -14.57 14.88 -3.19
C SER A 307 -14.44 15.89 -4.34
N SER A 308 -15.45 16.75 -4.48
CA SER A 308 -15.41 17.81 -5.48
C SER A 308 -14.35 18.87 -5.14
N ALA A 309 -13.80 19.51 -6.18
CA ALA A 309 -12.88 20.63 -5.99
C ALA A 309 -13.52 21.83 -5.25
N ALA A 310 -14.86 21.91 -5.20
CA ALA A 310 -15.57 22.91 -4.42
C ALA A 310 -15.46 22.61 -2.91
N GLN A 311 -15.75 21.37 -2.51
CA GLN A 311 -15.62 20.91 -1.11
C GLN A 311 -14.17 21.00 -0.62
N GLN A 312 -13.20 20.61 -1.45
CA GLN A 312 -11.78 20.75 -1.12
C GLN A 312 -11.41 22.21 -0.82
N ARG A 313 -11.83 23.15 -1.68
CA ARG A 313 -11.56 24.59 -1.48
C ARG A 313 -12.23 25.14 -0.24
N GLU A 314 -13.49 24.77 -0.02
CA GLU A 314 -14.26 25.21 1.14
C GLU A 314 -13.57 24.84 2.45
N GLU A 315 -13.04 23.62 2.55
CA GLU A 315 -12.49 23.12 3.81
C GLU A 315 -10.99 23.32 3.99
N THR A 316 -10.23 23.39 2.90
CA THR A 316 -8.76 23.42 2.95
C THR A 316 -8.13 24.64 2.29
N GLY A 317 -8.98 25.55 1.79
CA GLY A 317 -8.57 26.80 1.13
C GLY A 317 -8.13 26.64 -0.32
N ALA A 318 -7.90 25.42 -0.80
CA ALA A 318 -7.48 25.15 -2.19
C ALA A 318 -8.04 23.83 -2.73
N SER A 319 -8.10 23.73 -4.05
CA SER A 319 -8.37 22.46 -4.74
C SER A 319 -7.14 21.55 -4.63
N TRP A 320 -7.34 20.24 -4.49
CA TRP A 320 -6.24 19.28 -4.45
C TRP A 320 -5.71 18.90 -5.84
N GLY A 321 -6.15 19.62 -6.87
CA GLY A 321 -5.68 19.47 -8.24
C GLY A 321 -6.26 18.25 -8.94
N SER A 322 -5.46 17.65 -9.82
CA SER A 322 -5.86 16.52 -10.66
C SER A 322 -5.38 15.20 -10.06
N LEU A 323 -6.08 14.73 -9.01
CA LEU A 323 -5.79 13.46 -8.36
C LEU A 323 -6.23 12.27 -9.21
N ASN A 324 -5.38 11.24 -9.24
CA ASN A 324 -5.60 9.96 -9.91
C ASN A 324 -5.89 8.85 -8.86
N LEU A 325 -5.99 7.59 -9.30
CA LEU A 325 -6.22 6.41 -8.45
C LEU A 325 -7.53 6.46 -7.66
N ARG A 326 -8.58 7.12 -8.18
CA ARG A 326 -9.84 7.30 -7.44
C ARG A 326 -10.49 5.98 -7.04
N GLN A 327 -10.35 4.92 -7.85
CA GLN A 327 -10.81 3.58 -7.48
C GLN A 327 -10.08 3.08 -6.22
N ALA A 328 -8.77 3.25 -6.14
CA ALA A 328 -8.00 2.89 -4.95
C ALA A 328 -8.46 3.63 -3.70
N TYR A 329 -8.77 4.94 -3.82
CA TYR A 329 -9.20 5.77 -2.69
C TYR A 329 -10.68 5.59 -2.32
N SER A 330 -11.44 4.73 -3.02
CA SER A 330 -12.78 4.35 -2.56
C SER A 330 -12.75 3.73 -1.15
N ARG A 331 -11.67 3.02 -0.79
CA ARG A 331 -11.47 2.49 0.58
C ARG A 331 -11.24 3.58 1.63
N ALA A 332 -10.66 4.72 1.25
CA ALA A 332 -10.59 5.89 2.12
C ALA A 332 -11.99 6.50 2.30
N THR A 333 -12.76 6.64 1.22
CA THR A 333 -14.17 7.07 1.28
C THR A 333 -15.01 6.14 2.18
N ALA A 334 -14.86 4.82 2.03
CA ALA A 334 -15.54 3.82 2.85
C ALA A 334 -15.18 3.92 4.34
N TYR A 335 -13.89 4.13 4.65
CA TYR A 335 -13.45 4.36 6.04
C TYR A 335 -14.10 5.62 6.62
N ALA A 336 -14.10 6.72 5.88
CA ALA A 336 -14.77 7.94 6.32
C ALA A 336 -16.28 7.75 6.51
N ALA A 337 -16.94 6.95 5.66
CA ALA A 337 -18.37 6.67 5.77
C ALA A 337 -18.72 6.03 7.12
N ILE A 338 -17.97 5.01 7.54
CA ILE A 338 -18.18 4.34 8.83
C ILE A 338 -17.84 5.24 10.02
N ARG A 339 -16.79 6.06 9.92
CA ARG A 339 -16.43 6.99 11.00
C ARG A 339 -17.42 8.14 11.17
N LEU A 340 -18.18 8.48 10.13
CA LEU A 340 -19.14 9.57 10.10
C LEU A 340 -20.60 9.11 10.17
N ASP A 341 -20.86 7.79 10.14
CA ASP A 341 -22.21 7.23 10.02
C ASP A 341 -22.98 7.80 8.81
N ASP A 342 -22.31 7.82 7.64
CA ASP A 342 -22.81 8.46 6.41
C ASP A 342 -23.05 7.46 5.27
N ASP A 343 -24.30 7.01 5.14
CA ASP A 343 -24.77 6.12 4.08
C ASP A 343 -24.55 6.67 2.66
N THR A 344 -24.59 8.00 2.49
CA THR A 344 -24.35 8.61 1.18
C THR A 344 -22.88 8.47 0.81
N LEU A 345 -21.99 8.62 1.78
CA LEU A 345 -20.56 8.39 1.60
C LEU A 345 -20.25 6.91 1.35
N ALA A 346 -20.96 5.99 2.01
CA ALA A 346 -20.85 4.56 1.78
C ALA A 346 -21.23 4.18 0.34
N GLN A 347 -22.36 4.70 -0.17
CA GLN A 347 -22.76 4.52 -1.58
C GLN A 347 -21.75 5.15 -2.55
N ARG A 348 -21.19 6.32 -2.19
CA ARG A 348 -20.17 7.01 -3.00
C ARG A 348 -18.91 6.16 -3.13
N ALA A 349 -18.48 5.47 -2.06
CA ALA A 349 -17.33 4.57 -2.12
C ALA A 349 -17.50 3.49 -3.20
N TRP A 350 -18.65 2.81 -3.23
CA TRP A 350 -18.95 1.83 -4.27
C TRP A 350 -19.06 2.42 -5.67
N GLN A 351 -19.63 3.62 -5.81
CA GLN A 351 -19.66 4.34 -7.10
C GLN A 351 -18.24 4.66 -7.59
N GLU A 352 -17.38 5.21 -6.72
CA GLU A 352 -15.97 5.50 -7.02
C GLU A 352 -15.24 4.23 -7.45
N LEU A 353 -15.47 3.11 -6.77
CA LEU A 353 -14.90 1.81 -7.12
C LEU A 353 -15.33 1.38 -8.53
N ARG A 354 -16.62 1.43 -8.85
CA ARG A 354 -17.16 1.05 -10.18
C ARG A 354 -16.62 1.88 -11.35
N THR A 355 -16.18 3.12 -11.11
CA THR A 355 -15.66 3.99 -12.19
C THR A 355 -14.35 3.49 -12.83
N GLY A 356 -13.55 2.69 -12.12
CA GLY A 356 -12.29 2.15 -12.66
C GLY A 356 -11.19 3.18 -12.91
N HIS A 357 -11.24 4.36 -12.30
CA HIS A 357 -10.24 5.40 -12.56
C HIS A 357 -8.84 4.97 -12.09
N ALA A 358 -7.96 4.70 -13.07
CA ALA A 358 -6.66 4.05 -12.90
C ALA A 358 -6.72 2.65 -12.27
N GLY A 359 -7.75 1.88 -12.63
CA GLY A 359 -7.87 0.45 -12.33
C GLY A 359 -8.90 -0.22 -13.25
N TYR A 360 -9.80 -1.04 -12.71
CA TYR A 360 -10.76 -1.82 -13.50
C TYR A 360 -12.18 -1.25 -13.41
N PRO A 361 -12.77 -0.76 -14.53
CA PRO A 361 -14.15 -0.29 -14.51
C PRO A 361 -15.13 -1.46 -14.31
N GLU A 362 -16.38 -1.16 -13.94
CA GLU A 362 -17.43 -2.17 -13.71
C GLU A 362 -17.66 -3.11 -14.91
N ASN A 363 -17.43 -2.63 -16.13
CA ASN A 363 -17.54 -3.44 -17.35
C ASN A 363 -16.21 -4.12 -17.76
N HIS A 364 -15.22 -4.20 -16.85
CA HIS A 364 -13.99 -4.92 -17.10
C HIS A 364 -14.29 -6.41 -17.25
N ASP A 365 -13.75 -7.00 -18.31
CA ASP A 365 -13.89 -8.43 -18.57
C ASP A 365 -12.83 -9.19 -17.77
N PHE A 366 -13.21 -9.65 -16.58
CA PHE A 366 -12.39 -10.53 -15.74
C PHE A 366 -12.41 -11.94 -16.32
N THR A 367 -11.63 -12.13 -17.39
CA THR A 367 -11.40 -13.43 -18.02
C THR A 367 -9.95 -13.56 -18.45
N SER A 368 -9.49 -14.80 -18.64
CA SER A 368 -8.22 -15.12 -19.26
C SER A 368 -8.44 -15.81 -20.61
N GLN A 369 -7.53 -15.57 -21.54
CA GLN A 369 -7.51 -16.20 -22.84
C GLN A 369 -6.21 -17.00 -23.02
N ARG A 370 -6.35 -18.24 -23.48
CA ARG A 370 -5.22 -19.07 -23.89
C ARG A 370 -4.62 -18.57 -25.21
N VAL A 371 -3.30 -18.39 -25.23
CA VAL A 371 -2.51 -18.07 -26.42
C VAL A 371 -1.49 -19.20 -26.64
N GLU A 372 -1.38 -19.66 -27.89
CA GLU A 372 -0.53 -20.78 -28.28
C GLU A 372 0.35 -20.44 -29.50
N GLY A 373 1.19 -21.38 -29.93
CA GLY A 373 2.08 -21.18 -31.07
C GLY A 373 1.34 -20.91 -32.39
N PRO A 374 1.92 -20.13 -33.33
CA PRO A 374 3.30 -19.61 -33.30
C PRO A 374 3.46 -18.24 -32.64
N ALA A 375 2.43 -17.68 -32.00
CA ALA A 375 2.46 -16.33 -31.44
C ALA A 375 3.33 -16.22 -30.16
N VAL A 376 3.48 -17.32 -29.41
CA VAL A 376 4.22 -17.40 -28.15
C VAL A 376 5.20 -18.57 -28.14
N LEU A 377 6.24 -18.47 -27.30
CA LEU A 377 7.23 -19.53 -27.11
C LEU A 377 6.64 -20.76 -26.42
N ASN A 378 5.93 -20.54 -25.32
CA ASN A 378 5.19 -21.55 -24.57
C ASN A 378 3.72 -21.14 -24.53
N PRO A 379 2.76 -22.09 -24.54
CA PRO A 379 1.37 -21.78 -24.30
C PRO A 379 1.15 -21.05 -22.97
N VAL A 380 0.46 -19.92 -23.01
CA VAL A 380 0.20 -19.06 -21.84
C VAL A 380 -1.25 -18.62 -21.80
N ASP A 381 -1.75 -18.36 -20.62
CA ASP A 381 -2.98 -17.63 -20.39
C ASP A 381 -2.63 -16.16 -20.17
N GLU A 382 -3.36 -15.27 -20.84
CA GLU A 382 -3.24 -13.84 -20.64
C GLU A 382 -4.58 -13.23 -20.27
N ALA A 383 -4.55 -12.29 -19.33
CA ALA A 383 -5.71 -11.53 -18.89
C ALA A 383 -5.42 -10.05 -19.06
N ARG A 384 -6.47 -9.22 -19.13
CA ARG A 384 -6.32 -7.75 -19.24
C ARG A 384 -5.96 -7.10 -17.90
N LEU A 385 -5.08 -7.75 -17.14
CA LEU A 385 -4.65 -7.37 -15.80
C LEU A 385 -3.26 -6.71 -15.83
N GLY A 386 -2.93 -6.00 -14.75
CA GLY A 386 -1.65 -5.34 -14.53
C GLY A 386 -1.51 -5.05 -13.04
N THR A 387 -0.32 -5.16 -12.48
CA THR A 387 -0.15 -5.42 -11.04
C THR A 387 -0.58 -4.26 -10.16
N ASN A 388 -0.27 -3.03 -10.56
CA ASN A 388 -0.79 -1.83 -9.91
C ASN A 388 -2.33 -1.79 -9.82
N ALA A 389 -3.02 -2.09 -10.93
CA ALA A 389 -4.47 -2.08 -10.97
C ALA A 389 -5.05 -3.25 -10.16
N SER A 390 -4.42 -4.44 -10.25
CA SER A 390 -4.81 -5.62 -9.47
C SER A 390 -4.71 -5.39 -7.97
N ALA A 391 -3.56 -4.91 -7.49
CA ALA A 391 -3.32 -4.68 -6.08
C ALA A 391 -4.32 -3.66 -5.51
N GLN A 392 -4.49 -2.52 -6.18
CA GLN A 392 -5.38 -1.47 -5.68
C GLN A 392 -6.86 -1.80 -5.84
N TYR A 393 -7.28 -2.49 -6.91
CA TYR A 393 -8.65 -3.00 -7.02
C TYR A 393 -8.94 -4.01 -5.91
N GLY A 394 -8.01 -4.95 -5.69
CA GLY A 394 -8.11 -5.96 -4.64
C GLY A 394 -8.25 -5.34 -3.25
N LEU A 395 -7.36 -4.42 -2.89
CA LEU A 395 -7.42 -3.70 -1.61
C LEU A 395 -8.71 -2.88 -1.47
N ALA A 396 -9.15 -2.20 -2.53
CA ALA A 396 -10.38 -1.41 -2.52
C ALA A 396 -11.62 -2.27 -2.31
N VAL A 397 -11.79 -3.37 -3.05
CA VAL A 397 -12.92 -4.30 -2.89
C VAL A 397 -12.92 -4.90 -1.49
N ILE A 398 -11.76 -5.40 -1.02
CA ILE A 398 -11.64 -6.04 0.29
C ILE A 398 -12.05 -5.08 1.42
N GLN A 399 -11.55 -3.84 1.39
CA GLN A 399 -11.84 -2.85 2.42
C GLN A 399 -13.26 -2.30 2.30
N CYS A 400 -13.79 -2.09 1.09
CA CYS A 400 -15.19 -1.69 0.91
C CYS A 400 -16.16 -2.78 1.37
N LEU A 401 -15.90 -4.06 1.10
CA LEU A 401 -16.70 -5.18 1.64
C LEU A 401 -16.69 -5.20 3.17
N ALA A 402 -15.53 -4.99 3.79
CA ALA A 402 -15.39 -5.02 5.24
C ALA A 402 -16.04 -3.83 5.94
N LEU A 403 -15.99 -2.64 5.32
CA LEU A 403 -16.45 -1.40 5.93
C LEU A 403 -17.89 -1.08 5.56
N VAL A 404 -18.26 -1.16 4.27
CA VAL A 404 -19.54 -0.66 3.73
C VAL A 404 -20.22 -1.70 2.83
N GLY A 405 -19.98 -2.99 3.09
CA GLY A 405 -20.49 -4.10 2.28
C GLY A 405 -22.01 -4.22 2.22
N ASP A 406 -22.74 -3.60 3.17
CA ASP A 406 -24.20 -3.56 3.18
C ASP A 406 -24.79 -2.56 2.17
N HIS A 407 -23.95 -1.71 1.56
CA HIS A 407 -24.33 -0.70 0.56
C HIS A 407 -23.86 -1.03 -0.87
N ILE A 408 -23.40 -2.26 -1.12
CA ILE A 408 -22.84 -2.68 -2.41
C ILE A 408 -23.82 -2.55 -3.58
#